data_AF-A0A1B3WPC3-F1
#
_entry.id   AF-A0A1B3WPC3-F1
#
_cell.length_a   1.000
_cell.length_b   1.000
_cell.length_c   1.000
_cell.angle_alpha   90.00
_cell.angle_beta   90.00
_cell.angle_gamma   90.00
#
_symmetry.space_group_name_H-M   'P 1'
#
loop_
_entity.id
_entity.type
_entity.pdbx_description
1 polymer ?
#
loop_
_entity_poly.entity_id
_entity_poly.type
_entity_poly.pdbx_seq_one_letter_code
_entity_poly.pdbx_strand_id
1 'polypeptide(L)'
;MKNSYIANAYQKLKDEALQAEVIGRFDQLLSENDLGNKMIAYHLVKAILPAIAFHDVLTSHGADNGDSKEQIRESVLNAAKSAASLFQVIGKIPFFFPLMRRMVKIGLRTKYGEAGWDFVWTRDDPAALVWDCRRCLYADVFQKYRMPELTEIFCESDDVAYGNIPGVRWGRTQTIGRGDPICDFKLYNEKMKGI
;
A
#
# COMPACT_ATOMS: atom_id res chain seq x y z
N MET A 1 11.11 -12.39 1.05
CA MET A 1 10.28 -12.58 2.27
C MET A 1 10.67 -11.72 3.48
N LYS A 2 11.82 -11.93 4.15
CA LYS A 2 12.16 -11.30 5.45
C LYS A 2 12.18 -9.76 5.50
N ASN A 3 12.34 -9.09 4.37
CA ASN A 3 12.37 -7.63 4.26
C ASN A 3 11.12 -7.06 3.54
N SER A 4 10.02 -7.81 3.53
CA SER A 4 8.74 -7.43 2.90
C SER A 4 7.77 -6.81 3.92
N TYR A 5 6.68 -6.21 3.45
CA TYR A 5 5.61 -5.68 4.30
C TYR A 5 4.82 -6.77 5.03
N ILE A 6 4.92 -8.03 4.60
CA ILE A 6 4.34 -9.18 5.31
C ILE A 6 5.37 -9.93 6.17
N ALA A 7 6.57 -9.37 6.38
CA ALA A 7 7.63 -10.06 7.11
C ALA A 7 7.21 -10.48 8.53
N ASN A 8 6.40 -9.66 9.21
CA ASN A 8 5.91 -9.99 10.55
C ASN A 8 4.92 -11.17 10.50
N ALA A 9 4.03 -11.23 9.50
CA ALA A 9 3.13 -12.36 9.31
C ALA A 9 3.92 -13.66 9.04
N TYR A 10 4.88 -13.60 8.10
CA TYR A 10 5.75 -14.73 7.79
C TYR A 10 6.54 -15.24 9.00
N GLN A 11 7.12 -14.33 9.81
CA GLN A 11 7.90 -14.71 11.00
C GLN A 11 7.04 -15.34 12.12
N LYS A 12 5.73 -15.11 12.13
CA LYS A 12 4.80 -15.71 13.10
C LYS A 12 4.44 -17.16 12.77
N LEU A 13 4.71 -17.64 11.54
CA LEU A 13 4.51 -19.04 11.19
C LEU A 13 5.43 -19.92 12.05
N LYS A 14 4.86 -20.88 12.77
CA LYS A 14 5.62 -21.79 13.65
C LYS A 14 6.18 -23.02 12.93
N ASP A 15 5.57 -23.38 11.81
CA ASP A 15 5.94 -24.55 11.03
C ASP A 15 7.02 -24.19 9.99
N GLU A 16 8.20 -24.79 10.12
CA GLU A 16 9.33 -24.59 9.21
C GLU A 16 9.08 -25.13 7.80
N ALA A 17 8.30 -26.22 7.68
CA ALA A 17 7.94 -26.78 6.38
C ALA A 17 7.00 -25.82 5.64
N LEU A 18 6.00 -25.28 6.34
CA LEU A 18 5.09 -24.27 5.79
C LEU A 18 5.83 -22.98 5.41
N GLN A 19 6.78 -22.54 6.23
CA GLN A 19 7.66 -21.41 5.87
C GLN A 19 8.45 -21.68 4.58
N ALA A 20 9.01 -22.89 4.43
CA ALA A 20 9.75 -23.27 3.24
C ALA A 20 8.86 -23.29 1.98
N GLU A 21 7.61 -23.76 2.09
CA GLU A 21 6.63 -23.72 1.00
C GLU A 21 6.30 -22.28 0.59
N VAL A 22 6.10 -21.37 1.55
CA VAL A 22 5.89 -19.94 1.27
C VAL A 22 7.09 -19.32 0.55
N ILE A 23 8.32 -19.70 0.91
CA ILE A 23 9.52 -19.26 0.20
C ILE A 23 9.57 -19.84 -1.22
N GLY A 24 9.33 -21.13 -1.38
CA GLY A 24 9.30 -21.78 -2.71
C GLY A 24 8.28 -21.14 -3.64
N ARG A 25 7.08 -20.85 -3.12
CA ARG A 25 6.04 -20.15 -3.88
C ARG A 25 6.44 -18.72 -4.22
N PHE A 26 7.06 -18.01 -3.30
CA PHE A 26 7.58 -16.67 -3.56
C PHE A 26 8.66 -16.67 -4.65
N ASP A 27 9.59 -17.62 -4.64
CA ASP A 27 10.64 -17.74 -5.65
C ASP A 27 10.07 -18.08 -7.04
N GLN A 28 9.04 -18.93 -7.11
CA GLN A 28 8.29 -19.19 -8.34
C GLN A 28 7.67 -17.89 -8.88
N LEU A 29 6.96 -17.14 -8.04
CA LEU A 29 6.34 -15.86 -8.43
C LEU A 29 7.38 -14.83 -8.92
N LEU A 30 8.60 -14.82 -8.35
CA LEU A 30 9.68 -13.97 -8.85
C LEU A 30 10.08 -14.31 -10.29
N SER A 31 10.11 -15.61 -10.64
CA SER A 31 10.42 -16.05 -12.02
C SER A 31 9.30 -15.80 -13.03
N GLU A 32 8.05 -15.70 -12.56
CA GLU A 32 6.86 -15.47 -13.40
C GLU A 32 6.61 -13.99 -13.74
N ASN A 33 7.37 -13.07 -13.16
CA ASN A 33 7.16 -11.63 -13.33
C ASN A 33 8.43 -10.93 -13.81
N ASP A 34 8.25 -9.92 -14.66
CA ASP A 34 9.34 -9.05 -15.08
C ASP A 34 9.75 -8.10 -13.95
N LEU A 35 11.02 -8.16 -13.56
CA LEU A 35 11.64 -7.31 -12.54
C LEU A 35 12.62 -6.29 -13.15
N GLY A 36 12.62 -6.10 -14.47
CA GLY A 36 13.51 -5.20 -15.18
C GLY A 36 13.31 -3.72 -14.82
N ASN A 37 12.07 -3.31 -14.52
CA ASN A 37 11.79 -1.98 -13.98
C ASN A 37 11.99 -1.98 -12.45
N LYS A 38 13.04 -1.31 -11.98
CA LYS A 38 13.41 -1.26 -10.54
C LYS A 38 12.28 -0.78 -9.62
N MET A 39 11.44 0.14 -10.08
CA MET A 39 10.34 0.69 -9.28
C MET A 39 9.23 -0.34 -9.13
N ILE A 40 8.82 -0.97 -10.24
CA ILE A 40 7.84 -2.05 -10.24
C ILE A 40 8.37 -3.24 -9.42
N ALA A 41 9.62 -3.63 -9.65
CA ALA A 41 10.28 -4.72 -8.92
C ALA A 41 10.29 -4.46 -7.41
N TYR A 42 10.50 -3.23 -6.96
CA TYR A 42 10.41 -2.88 -5.54
C TYR A 42 9.03 -3.25 -4.98
N HIS A 43 7.93 -2.81 -5.62
CA HIS A 43 6.57 -3.09 -5.15
C HIS A 43 6.22 -4.58 -5.22
N LEU A 44 6.60 -5.25 -6.31
CA LEU A 44 6.41 -6.69 -6.46
C LEU A 44 7.10 -7.48 -5.34
N VAL A 45 8.39 -7.23 -5.12
CA VAL A 45 9.23 -8.00 -4.17
C VAL A 45 8.94 -7.64 -2.72
N LYS A 46 8.58 -6.38 -2.42
CA LYS A 46 8.39 -5.91 -1.05
C LYS A 46 6.98 -6.06 -0.54
N ALA A 47 5.98 -6.12 -1.41
CA ALA A 47 4.58 -6.06 -0.99
C ALA A 47 3.75 -7.16 -1.65
N ILE A 48 3.67 -7.16 -2.98
CA ILE A 48 2.64 -7.89 -3.72
C ILE A 48 2.92 -9.39 -3.75
N LEU A 49 4.05 -9.82 -4.33
CA LEU A 49 4.36 -11.23 -4.51
C LEU A 49 4.54 -11.99 -3.18
N PRO A 50 5.14 -11.41 -2.12
CA PRO A 50 5.14 -12.04 -0.80
C PRO A 50 3.73 -12.31 -0.26
N ALA A 51 2.81 -11.33 -0.39
CA ALA A 51 1.44 -11.49 0.09
C ALA A 51 0.68 -12.58 -0.69
N ILE A 52 0.87 -12.64 -2.01
CA ILE A 52 0.34 -13.72 -2.86
C ILE A 52 0.89 -15.06 -2.37
N ALA A 53 2.22 -15.21 -2.25
CA ALA A 53 2.84 -16.46 -1.82
C ALA A 53 2.31 -16.94 -0.46
N PHE A 54 2.21 -16.02 0.50
CA PHE A 54 1.71 -16.32 1.84
C PHE A 54 0.24 -16.71 1.81
N HIS A 55 -0.61 -15.96 1.10
CA HIS A 55 -2.04 -16.25 1.02
C HIS A 55 -2.32 -17.59 0.30
N ASP A 56 -1.65 -17.83 -0.83
CA ASP A 56 -1.81 -19.03 -1.66
C ASP A 56 -1.46 -20.29 -0.86
N VAL A 57 -0.30 -20.30 -0.19
CA VAL A 57 0.13 -21.45 0.61
C VAL A 57 -0.76 -21.65 1.84
N LEU A 58 -1.11 -20.60 2.58
CA LEU A 58 -1.94 -20.80 3.78
C LEU A 58 -3.36 -21.28 3.43
N THR A 59 -3.93 -20.81 2.33
CA THR A 59 -5.27 -21.25 1.90
C THR A 59 -5.28 -22.68 1.38
N SER A 60 -4.19 -23.17 0.77
CA SER A 60 -4.10 -24.56 0.31
C SER A 60 -4.03 -25.57 1.46
N HIS A 61 -3.54 -25.16 2.63
CA HIS A 61 -3.48 -25.97 3.87
C HIS A 61 -4.75 -25.85 4.74
N GLY A 62 -5.75 -25.06 4.34
CA GLY A 62 -7.02 -24.92 5.06
C GLY A 62 -6.97 -24.05 6.33
N ALA A 63 -8.02 -24.13 7.14
CA ALA A 63 -8.28 -23.19 8.24
C ALA A 63 -7.32 -23.28 9.44
N ASP A 64 -6.48 -24.31 9.51
CA ASP A 64 -5.59 -24.56 10.66
C ASP A 64 -4.49 -23.51 10.82
N ASN A 65 -4.20 -22.74 9.76
CA ASN A 65 -3.18 -21.70 9.75
C ASN A 65 -3.71 -20.29 10.02
N GLY A 66 -4.98 -20.19 10.47
CA GLY A 66 -5.67 -18.93 10.73
C GLY A 66 -6.04 -18.16 9.46
N ASP A 67 -6.67 -16.99 9.61
CA ASP A 67 -7.02 -16.15 8.46
C ASP A 67 -5.76 -15.47 7.91
N SER A 68 -5.30 -15.93 6.76
CA SER A 68 -4.11 -15.39 6.09
C SER A 68 -4.30 -13.92 5.69
N LYS A 69 -5.52 -13.48 5.38
CA LYS A 69 -5.80 -12.07 5.05
C LYS A 69 -5.62 -11.19 6.28
N GLU A 70 -6.14 -11.60 7.44
CA GLU A 70 -5.96 -10.82 8.67
C GLU A 70 -4.49 -10.76 9.09
N GLN A 71 -3.73 -11.85 8.91
CA GLN A 71 -2.29 -11.85 9.18
C GLN A 71 -1.52 -10.90 8.24
N ILE A 72 -1.82 -10.92 6.94
CA ILE A 72 -1.27 -9.97 5.96
C ILE A 72 -1.64 -8.55 6.38
N ARG A 73 -2.91 -8.30 6.70
CA ARG A 73 -3.44 -7.00 7.10
C ARG A 73 -2.74 -6.46 8.33
N GLU A 74 -2.64 -7.24 9.40
CA GLU A 74 -1.93 -6.83 10.61
C GLU A 74 -0.48 -6.42 10.28
N SER A 75 0.22 -7.21 9.47
CA SER A 75 1.61 -6.93 9.08
C SER A 75 1.74 -5.65 8.24
N VAL A 76 0.89 -5.49 7.22
CA VAL A 76 0.88 -4.32 6.33
C VAL A 76 0.53 -3.04 7.10
N LEU A 77 -0.50 -3.07 7.93
CA LEU A 77 -0.90 -1.91 8.74
C LEU A 77 0.15 -1.57 9.80
N ASN A 78 0.81 -2.57 10.39
CA ASN A 78 1.94 -2.34 11.28
C ASN A 78 3.12 -1.64 10.57
N ALA A 79 3.43 -2.02 9.32
CA ALA A 79 4.45 -1.34 8.53
C ALA A 79 4.08 0.13 8.22
N ALA A 80 2.79 0.41 8.02
CA ALA A 80 2.29 1.76 7.77
C ALA A 80 2.39 2.71 8.98
N LYS A 81 2.36 2.17 10.21
CA LYS A 81 2.43 2.97 11.45
C LYS A 81 3.67 3.85 11.52
N SER A 82 4.82 3.40 10.99
CA SER A 82 6.03 4.22 10.98
C SER A 82 5.86 5.51 10.17
N ALA A 83 5.18 5.45 9.02
CA ALA A 83 4.85 6.63 8.23
C ALA A 83 3.82 7.52 8.95
N ALA A 84 2.79 6.91 9.54
CA ALA A 84 1.77 7.61 10.32
C ALA A 84 2.39 8.40 11.49
N SER A 85 3.27 7.77 12.29
CA SER A 85 3.96 8.42 13.40
C SER A 85 4.84 9.57 12.93
N LEU A 86 5.55 9.42 11.81
CA LEU A 86 6.33 10.52 11.23
C LEU A 86 5.41 11.69 10.88
N PHE A 87 4.33 11.46 10.12
CA PHE A 87 3.41 12.52 9.71
C PHE A 87 2.68 13.18 10.90
N GLN A 88 2.38 12.44 11.96
CA GLN A 88 1.82 12.98 13.20
C GLN A 88 2.76 13.99 13.90
N VAL A 89 4.07 13.77 13.78
CA VAL A 89 5.09 14.67 14.36
C VAL A 89 5.25 15.91 13.47
N ILE A 90 5.58 15.71 12.19
CA ILE A 90 5.91 16.82 11.29
C ILE A 90 4.68 17.63 10.86
N GLY A 91 3.48 17.05 10.94
CA GLY A 91 2.20 17.73 10.66
C GLY A 91 1.94 18.96 11.53
N LYS A 92 2.53 19.01 12.72
CA LYS A 92 2.37 20.13 13.66
C LYS A 92 3.05 21.42 13.16
N ILE A 93 4.04 21.31 12.26
CA ILE A 93 4.79 22.46 11.74
C ILE A 93 3.84 23.41 10.95
N PRO A 94 3.96 24.75 11.09
CA PRO A 94 3.04 25.71 10.46
C PRO A 94 2.96 25.61 8.92
N PHE A 95 4.08 25.34 8.25
CA PHE A 95 4.19 25.23 6.79
C PHE A 95 4.18 23.78 6.28
N PHE A 96 3.66 22.84 7.09
CA PHE A 96 3.67 21.43 6.74
C PHE A 96 2.90 21.12 5.45
N PHE A 97 1.75 21.76 5.20
CA PHE A 97 0.95 21.43 4.02
C PHE A 97 1.65 21.74 2.68
N PRO A 98 2.28 22.92 2.47
CA PRO A 98 3.16 23.13 1.32
C PRO A 98 4.28 22.08 1.18
N LEU A 99 4.90 21.67 2.29
CA LEU A 99 5.91 20.61 2.29
C LEU A 99 5.30 19.27 1.86
N MET A 100 4.14 18.91 2.40
CA MET A 100 3.41 17.68 2.08
C MET A 100 3.07 17.61 0.60
N ARG A 101 2.55 18.70 0.01
CA ARG A 101 2.28 18.81 -1.44
C ARG A 101 3.51 18.46 -2.27
N ARG A 102 4.68 18.95 -1.87
CA ARG A 102 5.94 18.65 -2.55
C ARG A 102 6.39 17.21 -2.32
N MET A 103 6.31 16.70 -1.09
CA MET A 103 6.69 15.33 -0.74
C MET A 103 5.84 14.29 -1.49
N VAL A 104 4.51 14.48 -1.57
CA VAL A 104 3.61 13.57 -2.29
C VAL A 104 3.96 13.54 -3.77
N LYS A 105 4.11 14.70 -4.43
CA LYS A 105 4.48 14.77 -5.86
C LYS A 105 5.81 14.06 -6.15
N ILE A 106 6.82 14.28 -5.31
CA ILE A 106 8.12 13.60 -5.46
C ILE A 106 7.97 12.10 -5.19
N GLY A 107 7.24 11.72 -4.15
CA GLY A 107 6.99 10.32 -3.78
C GLY A 107 6.30 9.56 -4.90
N LEU A 108 5.22 10.09 -5.47
CA LEU A 108 4.53 9.47 -6.58
C LEU A 108 5.45 9.35 -7.80
N ARG A 109 6.14 10.42 -8.21
CA ARG A 109 7.06 10.37 -9.36
C ARG A 109 8.17 9.33 -9.20
N THR A 110 8.70 9.14 -8.00
CA THR A 110 9.90 8.32 -7.77
C THR A 110 9.59 6.88 -7.35
N LYS A 111 8.43 6.64 -6.74
CA LYS A 111 8.03 5.32 -6.22
C LYS A 111 6.81 4.73 -6.92
N TYR A 112 5.94 5.55 -7.48
CA TYR A 112 4.66 5.15 -8.08
C TYR A 112 4.50 5.79 -9.48
N GLY A 113 5.36 5.40 -10.42
CA GLY A 113 5.45 5.98 -11.76
C GLY A 113 4.49 5.36 -12.78
N GLU A 114 4.45 5.95 -13.97
CA GLU A 114 3.52 5.59 -15.06
C GLU A 114 3.60 4.13 -15.53
N ALA A 115 4.71 3.44 -15.23
CA ALA A 115 4.87 2.02 -15.52
C ALA A 115 3.90 1.12 -14.74
N GLY A 116 3.34 1.58 -13.62
CA GLY A 116 2.43 0.81 -12.78
C GLY A 116 1.20 1.57 -12.30
N TRP A 117 1.17 2.89 -12.46
CA TRP A 117 0.06 3.72 -11.98
C TRP A 117 -0.30 4.80 -12.99
N ASP A 118 -1.58 5.13 -13.07
CA ASP A 118 -2.07 6.25 -13.87
C ASP A 118 -2.67 7.30 -12.92
N PHE A 119 -1.89 8.35 -12.65
CA PHE A 119 -2.28 9.43 -11.75
C PHE A 119 -2.68 10.70 -12.50
N VAL A 120 -3.82 11.29 -12.12
CA VAL A 120 -4.34 12.54 -12.67
C VAL A 120 -4.49 13.56 -11.56
N TRP A 121 -3.76 14.69 -11.65
CA TRP A 121 -3.91 15.79 -10.72
C TRP A 121 -5.18 16.58 -11.01
N THR A 122 -6.05 16.72 -10.03
CA THR A 122 -7.30 17.48 -10.16
C THR A 122 -7.27 18.79 -9.38
N ARG A 123 -6.45 18.90 -8.33
CA ARG A 123 -6.25 20.14 -7.56
C ARG A 123 -4.89 20.17 -6.87
N ASP A 124 -4.19 21.30 -6.95
CA ASP A 124 -2.90 21.51 -6.28
C ASP A 124 -2.74 22.98 -5.86
N ASP A 125 -3.35 23.36 -4.73
CA ASP A 125 -3.34 24.73 -4.21
C ASP A 125 -3.14 24.77 -2.68
N PRO A 126 -2.97 25.95 -2.05
CA PRO A 126 -2.69 26.03 -0.61
C PRO A 126 -3.75 25.37 0.28
N ALA A 127 -4.98 25.23 -0.19
CA ALA A 127 -6.10 24.66 0.56
C ALA A 127 -6.28 23.14 0.32
N ALA A 128 -5.90 22.61 -0.83
CA ALA A 128 -6.04 21.18 -1.10
C ALA A 128 -5.01 20.62 -2.11
N LEU A 129 -4.75 19.32 -1.95
CA LEU A 129 -4.04 18.47 -2.89
C LEU A 129 -4.93 17.27 -3.23
N VAL A 130 -5.35 17.17 -4.49
CA VAL A 130 -6.27 16.13 -4.96
C VAL A 130 -5.75 15.53 -6.25
N TRP A 131 -5.74 14.20 -6.31
CA TRP A 131 -5.39 13.45 -7.49
C TRP A 131 -6.11 12.10 -7.51
N ASP A 132 -6.41 11.63 -8.72
CA ASP A 132 -7.06 10.35 -8.93
C ASP A 132 -6.04 9.31 -9.41
N CYS A 133 -6.21 8.07 -9.02
CA CYS A 133 -5.53 6.91 -9.57
C CYS A 133 -6.54 6.11 -10.41
N ARG A 134 -6.33 6.03 -11.72
CA ARG A 134 -7.22 5.32 -12.66
C ARG A 134 -6.77 3.88 -12.93
N ARG A 135 -5.49 3.58 -12.68
CA ARG A 135 -4.88 2.26 -12.81
C ARG A 135 -3.87 2.06 -11.70
N CYS A 136 -3.84 0.89 -11.08
CA CYS A 136 -3.00 0.59 -9.93
C CYS A 136 -2.33 -0.79 -10.08
N LEU A 137 -0.99 -0.82 -10.02
CA LEU A 137 -0.19 -2.05 -10.11
C LEU A 137 -0.66 -3.12 -9.12
N TYR A 138 -1.02 -2.73 -7.89
CA TYR A 138 -1.45 -3.69 -6.86
C TYR A 138 -2.72 -4.41 -7.31
N ALA A 139 -3.74 -3.66 -7.75
CA ALA A 139 -4.99 -4.22 -8.25
C ALA A 139 -4.75 -5.11 -9.48
N ASP A 140 -3.95 -4.64 -10.44
CA ASP A 140 -3.63 -5.39 -11.66
C ASP A 140 -2.98 -6.75 -11.35
N VAL A 141 -1.98 -6.76 -10.46
CA VAL A 141 -1.22 -7.97 -10.16
C VAL A 141 -2.01 -8.92 -9.27
N PHE A 142 -2.71 -8.44 -8.25
CA PHE A 142 -3.58 -9.29 -7.45
C PHE A 142 -4.70 -9.92 -8.30
N GLN A 143 -5.28 -9.16 -9.23
CA GLN A 143 -6.25 -9.68 -10.18
C GLN A 143 -5.65 -10.73 -11.13
N LYS A 144 -4.43 -10.51 -11.65
CA LYS A 144 -3.69 -11.49 -12.48
C LYS A 144 -3.58 -12.85 -11.76
N TYR A 145 -3.36 -12.83 -10.46
CA TYR A 145 -3.23 -14.02 -9.62
C TYR A 145 -4.55 -14.49 -8.98
N ARG A 146 -5.69 -13.90 -9.37
CA ARG A 146 -7.04 -14.24 -8.86
C ARG A 146 -7.20 -14.06 -7.35
N MET A 147 -6.52 -13.07 -6.78
CA MET A 147 -6.60 -12.70 -5.35
C MET A 147 -6.95 -11.21 -5.15
N PRO A 148 -7.97 -10.66 -5.84
CA PRO A 148 -8.29 -9.23 -5.79
C PRO A 148 -8.59 -8.73 -4.37
N GLU A 149 -9.09 -9.59 -3.48
CA GLU A 149 -9.38 -9.31 -2.07
C GLU A 149 -8.16 -8.85 -1.26
N LEU A 150 -6.94 -9.15 -1.71
CA LEU A 150 -5.73 -8.65 -1.05
C LEU A 150 -5.48 -7.17 -1.34
N THR A 151 -6.04 -6.61 -2.41
CA THR A 151 -5.80 -5.21 -2.81
C THR A 151 -6.27 -4.24 -1.73
N GLU A 152 -7.47 -4.48 -1.16
CA GLU A 152 -8.06 -3.61 -0.14
C GLU A 152 -7.12 -3.44 1.07
N ILE A 153 -6.48 -4.52 1.51
CA ILE A 153 -5.56 -4.53 2.65
C ILE A 153 -4.43 -3.50 2.47
N PHE A 154 -3.87 -3.40 1.25
CA PHE A 154 -2.83 -2.42 0.96
C PHE A 154 -3.40 -1.02 0.84
N CYS A 155 -4.63 -0.86 0.36
CA CYS A 155 -5.29 0.45 0.34
C CYS A 155 -5.53 0.99 1.75
N GLU A 156 -5.87 0.15 2.72
CA GLU A 156 -6.02 0.54 4.14
C GLU A 156 -4.73 1.13 4.74
N SER A 157 -3.55 0.77 4.21
CA SER A 157 -2.28 1.33 4.67
C SER A 157 -2.20 2.85 4.44
N ASP A 158 -2.84 3.36 3.40
CA ASP A 158 -2.96 4.81 3.15
C ASP A 158 -3.85 5.48 4.21
N ASP A 159 -4.94 4.82 4.63
CA ASP A 159 -5.83 5.34 5.67
C ASP A 159 -5.09 5.45 7.01
N VAL A 160 -4.23 4.48 7.32
CA VAL A 160 -3.33 4.54 8.49
C VAL A 160 -2.31 5.67 8.36
N ALA A 161 -1.66 5.81 7.20
CA ALA A 161 -0.61 6.78 6.99
C ALA A 161 -1.14 8.23 7.00
N TYR A 162 -2.28 8.49 6.36
CA TYR A 162 -2.81 9.84 6.15
C TYR A 162 -3.94 10.23 7.12
N GLY A 163 -4.60 9.27 7.75
CA GLY A 163 -5.85 9.49 8.48
C GLY A 163 -5.77 10.38 9.72
N ASN A 164 -4.58 10.62 10.28
CA ASN A 164 -4.42 11.39 11.51
C ASN A 164 -3.21 12.33 11.48
N ILE A 165 -3.13 13.18 10.44
CA ILE A 165 -2.07 14.18 10.30
C ILE A 165 -2.56 15.53 10.86
N PRO A 166 -1.89 16.13 11.86
CA PRO A 166 -2.33 17.40 12.42
C PRO A 166 -2.46 18.52 11.37
N GLY A 167 -3.66 19.08 11.24
CA GLY A 167 -3.96 20.17 10.31
C GLY A 167 -4.09 19.73 8.85
N VAL A 168 -4.16 18.42 8.57
CA VAL A 168 -4.44 17.88 7.25
C VAL A 168 -5.55 16.84 7.34
N ARG A 169 -6.66 17.09 6.64
CA ARG A 169 -7.75 16.14 6.55
C ARG A 169 -7.53 15.18 5.39
N TRP A 170 -7.55 13.88 5.69
CA TRP A 170 -7.64 12.80 4.71
C TRP A 170 -9.10 12.61 4.29
N GLY A 171 -9.39 12.69 3.00
CA GLY A 171 -10.78 12.74 2.51
C GLY A 171 -11.09 11.78 1.36
N ARG A 172 -10.35 10.68 1.22
CA ARG A 172 -10.61 9.65 0.21
C ARG A 172 -11.99 9.01 0.44
N THR A 173 -12.69 8.77 -0.65
CA THR A 173 -14.05 8.20 -0.67
C THR A 173 -14.20 7.02 -1.61
N GLN A 174 -13.34 6.91 -2.63
CA GLN A 174 -13.29 5.85 -3.62
C GLN A 174 -11.92 5.16 -3.58
N THR A 175 -11.92 3.84 -3.73
CA THR A 175 -10.73 3.00 -3.75
C THR A 175 -10.91 1.83 -4.72
N ILE A 176 -10.02 1.68 -5.71
CA ILE A 176 -10.04 0.54 -6.65
C ILE A 176 -10.08 -0.80 -5.91
N GLY A 177 -9.28 -0.96 -4.84
CA GLY A 177 -9.27 -2.17 -4.02
C GLY A 177 -10.60 -2.52 -3.33
N ARG A 178 -11.51 -1.56 -3.21
CA ARG A 178 -12.87 -1.73 -2.65
C ARG A 178 -13.94 -1.88 -3.75
N GLY A 179 -13.54 -1.91 -5.02
CA GLY A 179 -14.44 -2.05 -6.18
C GLY A 179 -14.85 -0.73 -6.83
N ASP A 180 -14.32 0.42 -6.39
CA ASP A 180 -14.58 1.70 -7.04
C ASP A 180 -13.83 1.84 -8.38
N PRO A 181 -14.27 2.72 -9.29
CA PRO A 181 -13.60 2.91 -10.58
C PRO A 181 -12.23 3.58 -10.48
N ILE A 182 -11.96 4.32 -9.40
CA ILE A 182 -10.71 5.06 -9.17
C ILE A 182 -10.34 5.05 -7.67
N CYS A 183 -9.09 5.40 -7.36
CA CYS A 183 -8.76 5.88 -6.00
C CYS A 183 -8.70 7.41 -6.01
N ASP A 184 -9.53 8.09 -5.23
CA ASP A 184 -9.63 9.55 -5.21
C ASP A 184 -8.88 10.18 -4.01
N PHE A 185 -7.56 10.27 -4.13
CA PHE A 185 -6.71 10.78 -3.06
C PHE A 185 -6.98 12.27 -2.81
N LYS A 186 -7.35 12.61 -1.57
CA LYS A 186 -7.75 13.97 -1.17
C LYS A 186 -7.11 14.37 0.15
N LEU A 187 -6.29 15.42 0.13
CA LEU A 187 -5.69 16.03 1.30
C LEU A 187 -6.12 17.49 1.40
N TYR A 188 -6.70 17.90 2.51
CA TYR A 188 -7.17 19.28 2.73
C TYR A 188 -6.39 19.94 3.86
N ASN A 189 -6.00 21.20 3.66
CA ASN A 189 -5.30 22.00 4.66
C ASN A 189 -6.30 22.62 5.64
N GLU A 190 -6.40 22.07 6.85
CA GLU A 190 -7.32 22.59 7.87
C GLU A 190 -6.82 23.87 8.54
N LYS A 191 -5.54 24.22 8.36
CA LYS A 191 -4.95 25.44 8.92
C LYS A 191 -5.33 26.68 8.10
N MET A 192 -5.84 26.51 6.88
CA MET A 192 -6.42 27.60 6.10
C MET A 192 -7.89 27.80 6.49
N LYS A 193 -8.15 28.61 7.53
CA LYS A 193 -9.50 29.13 7.81
C LYS A 193 -9.85 30.23 6.81
N GLY A 194 -11.00 30.11 6.14
CA GLY A 194 -11.46 31.06 5.12
C GLY A 194 -12.27 30.47 3.96
N ILE A 195 -12.60 29.16 4.01
CA ILE A 195 -13.78 28.59 3.34
C ILE A 195 -14.79 28.28 4.45
#